data_AF-A6KLB6-F1
#
_entry.id   AF-A6KLB6-F1
#
_cell.length_a   1.000
_cell.length_b   1.000
_cell.length_c   1.000
_cell.angle_alpha   90.00
_cell.angle_beta   90.00
_cell.angle_gamma   90.00
#
_symmetry.space_group_name_H-M   'P 1'
#
loop_
_entity.id
_entity.type
_entity.pdbx_description
1 polymer ?
#
loop_
_entity_poly.entity_id
_entity_poly.type
_entity_poly.pdbx_seq_one_letter_code
_entity_poly.pdbx_strand_id
1 'polypeptide(L)' 'MELGSDDFLPPPECPVFEPSWAEFRDPLGYIAKIRPIAEKSGICKIRPPADWQPPFAVEVDNFRFTPRIQRLNELEV' A
#
# COMPACT_ATOMS: atom_id res chain seq x y z
N MET A 1 0.25 -32.80 -0.36
CA MET A 1 1.19 -32.30 -1.37
C MET A 1 2.22 -31.50 -0.59
N GLU A 2 3.44 -32.01 -0.51
CA GLU A 2 4.58 -31.27 0.03
C GLU A 2 4.86 -30.08 -0.90
N LEU A 3 5.10 -28.88 -0.37
CA LEU A 3 5.55 -27.75 -1.18
C LEU A 3 6.89 -28.11 -1.84
N GLY A 4 6.99 -27.94 -3.15
CA GLY A 4 8.27 -28.06 -3.85
C GLY A 4 9.21 -26.94 -3.42
N SER A 5 10.52 -27.16 -3.51
CA SER A 5 11.54 -26.16 -3.16
C SER A 5 11.44 -24.86 -3.94
N ASP A 6 10.69 -24.85 -5.05
CA ASP A 6 10.52 -23.72 -5.97
C ASP A 6 9.14 -23.03 -5.82
N ASP A 7 8.31 -23.46 -4.88
CA ASP A 7 7.00 -22.83 -4.64
C ASP A 7 7.18 -21.48 -3.93
N PHE A 8 6.48 -20.46 -4.41
CA PHE A 8 6.50 -19.12 -3.80
C PHE A 8 6.01 -19.18 -2.36
N LEU A 9 6.86 -18.73 -1.43
CA LEU A 9 6.50 -18.55 -0.02
C LEU A 9 6.16 -17.07 0.23
N PRO A 10 4.90 -16.73 0.55
CA PRO A 10 4.53 -15.36 0.85
C PRO A 10 5.35 -14.81 2.03
N PRO A 11 5.95 -13.62 1.91
CA PRO A 11 6.57 -12.95 3.04
C PRO A 11 5.53 -12.60 4.13
N PRO A 12 5.97 -12.33 5.37
CA PRO A 12 5.10 -11.76 6.39
C PRO A 12 4.51 -10.42 5.97
N GLU A 13 3.28 -10.17 6.39
CA GLU A 13 2.56 -8.92 6.13
C GLU A 13 3.16 -7.72 6.89
N CYS A 14 2.99 -6.53 6.32
CA CYS A 14 3.38 -5.28 6.99
C CYS A 14 2.33 -4.82 8.03
N PRO A 15 2.71 -3.94 8.99
CA PRO A 15 1.78 -3.38 9.95
C PRO A 15 0.65 -2.58 9.28
N VAL A 16 -0.57 -2.71 9.83
CA VAL A 16 -1.75 -1.95 9.40
C VAL A 16 -2.22 -1.05 10.54
N PHE A 17 -2.49 0.21 10.22
CA PHE A 17 -2.92 1.24 11.16
C PHE A 17 -4.29 1.81 10.78
N GLU A 18 -5.16 1.99 11.77
CA GLU A 18 -6.51 2.54 11.64
C GLU A 18 -6.65 3.77 12.56
N PRO A 19 -6.25 4.97 12.11
CA PRO A 19 -6.39 6.19 12.91
C PRO A 19 -7.86 6.49 13.22
N SER A 20 -8.08 7.00 14.43
CA SER A 20 -9.31 7.73 14.75
C SER A 20 -9.40 9.03 13.94
N TRP A 21 -10.59 9.63 13.86
CA TRP A 21 -10.77 10.96 13.27
C TRP A 21 -9.88 12.05 13.89
N ALA A 22 -9.53 11.93 15.17
CA ALA A 22 -8.63 12.89 15.81
C ALA A 22 -7.20 12.77 15.28
N GLU A 23 -6.74 11.54 15.09
CA GLU A 23 -5.40 11.24 14.57
C GLU A 23 -5.30 11.49 13.08
N PHE A 24 -6.36 11.21 12.32
CA PHE A 24 -6.40 11.39 10.87
C PHE A 24 -6.35 12.87 10.43
N ARG A 25 -6.58 13.82 11.35
CA ARG A 25 -6.51 15.26 11.09
C ARG A 25 -5.10 15.78 10.84
N ASP A 26 -4.07 15.15 11.39
CA ASP A 26 -2.66 15.53 11.19
C ASP A 26 -1.87 14.31 10.67
N PRO A 27 -1.76 14.16 9.33
CA PRO A 27 -1.08 13.01 8.74
C PRO A 27 0.39 12.90 9.16
N LEU A 28 1.13 14.03 9.25
CA LEU A 28 2.55 14.00 9.60
C LEU A 28 2.74 13.68 11.07
N GLY A 29 1.89 14.23 11.94
CA GLY A 29 1.85 13.86 13.36
C GLY A 29 1.55 12.39 13.56
N TYR A 30 0.58 11.83 12.82
CA TYR A 30 0.27 10.40 12.89
C TYR A 30 1.41 9.52 12.36
N ILE A 31 2.04 9.88 11.23
CA ILE A 31 3.21 9.17 10.69
C ILE A 31 4.35 9.17 11.72
N ALA A 32 4.63 10.31 12.36
CA ALA A 32 5.64 10.40 13.41
C ALA A 32 5.30 9.50 14.62
N LYS A 33 4.02 9.41 15.00
CA LYS A 33 3.53 8.52 16.06
C LYS A 33 3.78 7.04 15.75
N ILE A 34 3.51 6.60 14.52
CA ILE A 34 3.64 5.17 14.13
C ILE A 34 5.05 4.77 13.68
N ARG A 35 5.94 5.74 13.41
CA ARG A 35 7.31 5.51 12.90
C ARG A 35 8.08 4.43 13.68
N PRO A 36 8.15 4.42 15.03
CA PRO A 36 8.95 3.43 15.77
C PRO A 36 8.52 1.96 15.56
N ILE A 37 7.33 1.74 15.02
CA ILE A 37 6.79 0.42 14.69
C ILE A 37 6.97 0.17 13.19
N ALA A 38 6.51 1.10 12.34
CA ALA A 38 6.48 0.93 10.89
C ALA A 38 7.88 0.88 10.26
N GLU A 39 8.85 1.62 10.82
CA GLU A 39 10.20 1.70 10.24
C GLU A 39 10.94 0.36 10.26
N LYS A 40 10.59 -0.54 11.20
CA LYS A 40 11.16 -1.89 11.30
C LYS A 40 10.80 -2.79 10.13
N SER A 41 9.69 -2.50 9.45
CA SER A 41 9.20 -3.27 8.30
C SER A 41 9.51 -2.59 6.96
N GLY A 42 10.05 -1.36 6.96
CA GLY A 42 10.29 -0.55 5.76
C GLY A 42 9.02 0.04 5.12
N ILE A 43 7.88 -0.65 5.21
CA ILE A 43 6.57 -0.22 4.73
C ILE A 43 5.47 -0.44 5.79
N CYS A 44 4.37 0.29 5.67
CA CYS A 44 3.14 0.06 6.42
C CYS A 44 1.91 0.47 5.61
N LYS A 45 0.73 0.02 6.05
CA LYS A 45 -0.57 0.38 5.45
C LYS A 45 -1.39 1.21 6.43
N ILE A 46 -1.96 2.32 5.97
CA ILE A 46 -2.89 3.15 6.75
C ILE A 46 -4.28 3.03 6.13
N ARG A 47 -5.26 2.59 6.92
CA ARG A 47 -6.67 2.58 6.53
C ARG A 47 -7.35 3.82 7.10
N PRO A 48 -7.86 4.75 6.28
CA PRO A 48 -8.55 5.94 6.79
C PRO A 48 -9.84 5.55 7.52
N PRO A 49 -10.46 6.47 8.29
CA PRO A 49 -11.78 6.26 8.86
C PRO A 49 -12.81 5.83 7.80
N ALA A 50 -13.72 4.91 8.14
CA ALA A 50 -14.64 4.30 7.17
C ALA A 50 -15.54 5.30 6.41
N ASP A 51 -15.90 6.42 7.05
CA ASP A 51 -16.73 7.45 6.41
C ASP A 51 -15.90 8.45 5.57
N TRP A 52 -14.57 8.31 5.54
CA TRP A 52 -13.71 9.08 4.66
C TRP A 52 -13.63 8.41 3.28
N GLN A 53 -14.53 8.85 2.39
CA GLN A 53 -14.66 8.29 1.04
C GLN A 53 -14.61 9.44 0.02
N PRO A 54 -13.41 9.92 -0.36
CA PRO A 54 -13.30 11.00 -1.33
C PRO A 54 -13.81 10.53 -2.70
N PRO A 55 -14.49 11.41 -3.47
CA PRO A 55 -14.89 11.06 -4.82
C PRO A 55 -13.66 10.89 -5.72
N PHE A 56 -13.80 10.05 -6.74
CA PHE A 56 -12.80 9.95 -7.80
C PHE A 56 -12.94 11.14 -8.76
N ALA A 57 -11.90 11.97 -8.85
CA ALA A 57 -11.97 13.25 -9.57
C ALA A 57 -11.57 13.19 -11.06
N VAL A 58 -11.09 12.05 -11.55
CA VAL A 58 -10.61 11.91 -12.94
C VAL A 58 -11.76 11.52 -13.85
N GLU A 59 -11.92 12.24 -14.96
CA GLU A 59 -12.86 11.90 -16.04
C GLU A 59 -12.34 10.68 -16.83
N VAL A 60 -12.85 9.50 -16.47
CA VAL A 60 -12.38 8.22 -17.03
C VAL A 60 -12.57 8.15 -18.55
N ASP A 61 -13.68 8.68 -19.08
CA ASP A 61 -14.04 8.57 -20.49
C ASP A 61 -13.07 9.33 -21.42
N ASN A 62 -12.46 10.40 -20.90
CA ASN A 62 -11.53 11.26 -21.63
C ASN A 62 -10.04 11.04 -21.21
N PHE A 63 -9.80 10.24 -20.17
CA PHE A 63 -8.43 9.95 -19.74
C PHE A 63 -7.71 9.05 -20.75
N ARG A 64 -6.57 9.51 -21.26
CA ARG A 64 -5.74 8.78 -22.24
C ARG A 64 -4.28 8.82 -21.82
N PHE A 65 -3.62 7.69 -21.89
CA PHE A 65 -2.18 7.56 -21.70
C PHE A 65 -1.65 6.41 -22.55
N THR A 66 -0.39 6.49 -22.94
CA THR A 66 0.29 5.37 -23.63
C THR A 66 0.84 4.41 -22.58
N PRO A 67 0.31 3.18 -22.47
CA PRO A 67 0.83 2.21 -21.50
C PRO A 67 2.22 1.73 -21.90
N ARG A 68 3.01 1.27 -20.92
CA ARG A 68 4.29 0.60 -21.16
C ARG A 68 4.09 -0.91 -21.15
N ILE A 69 4.78 -1.60 -22.05
CA ILE A 69 4.85 -3.07 -22.04
C ILE A 69 5.90 -3.49 -21.01
N GLN A 70 5.54 -4.41 -20.13
CA GLN A 70 6.44 -5.00 -19.13
C GLN A 70 6.54 -6.52 -19.36
N ARG A 71 7.72 -6.99 -19.77
CA ARG A 71 8.00 -8.41 -20.00
C ARG A 71 8.55 -9.02 -18.71
N LEU A 72 7.74 -9.79 -18.00
CA LEU A 72 8.06 -10.26 -16.64
C LEU A 72 9.29 -11.18 -16.61
N ASN A 73 9.50 -11.99 -17.64
CA ASN A 73 10.64 -12.88 -17.78
C ASN A 73 11.96 -12.17 -18.12
N GLU A 74 11.91 -10.86 -18.40
CA GLU A 74 13.06 -10.01 -18.72
C GLU A 74 13.27 -8.92 -17.65
N LEU A 75 12.53 -9.01 -16.53
CA LEU A 75 12.52 -7.97 -15.49
C LEU A 75 13.69 -8.07 -14.52
N GLU A 76 14.14 -9.30 -14.26
CA GLU A 76 15.32 -9.58 -13.45
C GLU A 76 16.55 -9.40 -14.33
N VAL A 77 17.32 -8.34 -14.07
CA VAL A 77 18.61 -8.07 -14.72
C VAL A 77 19.72 -8.16 -13.68
#